data_AF-A0A9E3M5L4-F1
#
_entry.id   AF-A0A9E3M5L4-F1
#
_cell.length_a   1.000
_cell.length_b   1.000
_cell.length_c   1.000
_cell.angle_alpha   90.00
_cell.angle_beta   90.00
_cell.angle_gamma   90.00
#
_symmetry.space_group_name_H-M   'P 1'
#
loop_
_entity.id
_entity.type
_entity.pdbx_description
1 polymer ?
#
loop_
_entity_poly.entity_id
_entity_poly.type
_entity_poly.pdbx_seq_one_letter_code
_entity_poly.pdbx_strand_id
1 'polypeptide(L)'
;MPVRRPVIITVMLLLRVSVLNVFTQDQQPQPPDQIGSYYRRIISDVESRLGQFEYRPFRERGSIGPVDPRWTQLGFVPFVRAWGRAIYPNSLPMPEEMGAEAAMFAAPGEIEPVSFCLRSLESEVSGLRLTPGALVSLDTESYIPPDSVEIGVVEYFPVRWGKGSSSRLWRWHPVRIWPVGRFPGNRFCVREPPGTFRVPPATTVQFWIRVHTPEDIQPGEYTGSVLVEHWGGTYRLPLTFTVLPAALRRQGLPPFGVFIPGPLDRYACWDLAAHGISSVARWYNPVQLPLRYGEAGVEPDFRLEDIFMRSLGEAGIDGPQIVYVSGAGRSPFDSSLAAAVMGRPETELASGALIYAQTVQLIDKHASSAGWPRLVWGLLDRASDWGDVRGRITARARALNRVMGYRANMVSPLLSANDDEVVEDLDGLMSVWLVSDDVRPDETMRRSAVWGYTALTQRDSAGAARMKLGFGAWRAQRDGMFVWAYNWSGGGHSWNDFDSPRMDWMLSYRNLDDSFLPTPAWEGVREGIEDRCYLRTLYQLINSAPSGSAAAIDALQFIETVRRPAFDLAALPAIIPEAAPQSSDSSPAGLIRRALAGYIISLAAEQQPFDSGR
;
A
#
# COMPACT_ATOMS: atom_id res chain seq x y z
N MET A 1 39.04 6.64 -71.98
CA MET A 1 38.59 5.81 -70.85
C MET A 1 39.13 6.40 -69.55
N PRO A 2 38.30 6.95 -68.65
CA PRO A 2 38.74 7.32 -67.32
C PRO A 2 38.16 6.39 -66.24
N VAL A 3 39.01 6.01 -65.28
CA VAL A 3 38.70 5.16 -64.12
C VAL A 3 38.08 6.04 -63.02
N ARG A 4 36.87 5.69 -62.55
CA ARG A 4 36.18 6.39 -61.45
C ARG A 4 36.40 5.65 -60.13
N ARG A 5 36.89 6.39 -59.12
CA ARG A 5 36.83 6.07 -57.68
C ARG A 5 35.41 6.39 -57.14
N PRO A 6 34.87 5.66 -56.16
CA PRO A 6 33.64 6.07 -55.48
C PRO A 6 33.93 6.92 -54.23
N VAL A 7 33.10 7.94 -54.10
CA VAL A 7 33.03 8.94 -53.03
C VAL A 7 32.41 8.30 -51.79
N ILE A 8 33.21 8.15 -50.73
CA ILE A 8 32.75 8.11 -49.34
C ILE A 8 32.38 9.56 -48.98
N ILE A 9 31.34 9.73 -48.15
CA ILE A 9 30.69 11.00 -47.74
C ILE A 9 29.41 11.27 -48.56
N THR A 10 28.28 10.71 -48.10
CA THR A 10 26.92 11.29 -48.02
C THR A 10 25.92 10.19 -47.62
N VAL A 11 26.02 9.68 -46.38
CA VAL A 11 24.93 8.93 -45.68
C VAL A 11 25.04 9.11 -44.16
N MET A 12 26.22 9.44 -43.63
CA MET A 12 26.46 9.56 -42.18
C MET A 12 26.04 10.90 -41.52
N LEU A 13 25.40 11.82 -42.25
CA LEU A 13 24.98 13.13 -41.71
C LEU A 13 23.46 13.31 -41.56
N LEU A 14 22.64 12.37 -42.06
CA LEU A 14 21.17 12.43 -41.92
C LEU A 14 20.61 11.56 -40.78
N LEU A 15 21.46 10.80 -40.09
CA LEU A 15 21.08 9.99 -38.92
C LEU A 15 21.59 10.54 -37.58
N ARG A 16 22.19 11.74 -37.57
CA ARG A 16 22.68 12.43 -36.36
C ARG A 16 21.85 13.65 -35.92
N VAL A 17 20.74 13.93 -36.58
CA VAL A 17 19.81 15.02 -36.21
C VAL A 17 18.51 14.51 -35.58
N SER A 18 18.31 13.19 -35.46
CA SER A 18 17.09 12.61 -34.85
C SER A 18 17.29 11.99 -33.47
N VAL A 19 18.46 12.13 -32.84
CA VAL A 19 18.77 11.55 -31.50
C VAL A 19 19.22 12.61 -30.49
N LEU A 20 19.24 13.90 -30.87
CA LEU A 20 19.58 15.03 -29.99
C LEU A 20 18.42 15.99 -29.72
N ASN A 21 17.20 15.67 -30.17
CA ASN A 21 15.97 16.44 -29.88
C ASN A 21 14.99 15.73 -28.93
N VAL A 22 15.44 14.71 -28.19
CA VAL A 22 14.61 14.02 -27.16
C VAL A 22 14.74 14.70 -25.78
N PHE A 23 15.61 15.70 -25.62
CA PHE A 23 15.80 16.45 -24.38
C PHE A 23 15.65 17.96 -24.58
N THR A 24 14.65 18.38 -25.33
CA THR A 24 14.02 19.72 -25.25
C THR A 24 12.74 19.66 -26.09
N GLN A 25 11.78 18.83 -25.68
CA GLN A 25 10.40 19.20 -25.96
C GLN A 25 9.98 20.07 -24.79
N ASP A 26 9.95 21.38 -25.05
CA ASP A 26 8.96 22.24 -24.42
C ASP A 26 7.67 21.44 -24.33
N GLN A 27 7.23 21.15 -23.11
CA GLN A 27 5.90 20.64 -22.88
C GLN A 27 4.94 21.71 -23.41
N GLN A 28 4.55 21.58 -24.68
CA GLN A 28 3.34 22.22 -25.12
C GLN A 28 2.25 21.76 -24.16
N PRO A 29 1.55 22.69 -23.47
CA PRO A 29 0.48 22.31 -22.57
C PRO A 29 -0.50 21.45 -23.36
N GLN A 30 -0.71 20.22 -22.87
CA GLN A 30 -1.74 19.34 -23.40
C GLN A 30 -3.06 20.11 -23.44
N PRO A 31 -3.86 19.98 -24.51
CA PRO A 31 -5.09 20.78 -24.65
C PRO A 31 -6.02 20.54 -23.44
N PRO A 32 -6.62 21.60 -22.87
CA PRO A 32 -7.16 21.63 -21.50
C PRO A 32 -8.34 20.68 -21.15
N ASP A 33 -8.80 19.79 -22.05
CA ASP A 33 -9.95 18.90 -21.79
C ASP A 33 -9.76 17.44 -22.25
N GLN A 34 -8.54 16.98 -22.57
CA GLN A 34 -8.35 15.56 -22.91
C GLN A 34 -8.59 14.64 -21.70
N ILE A 35 -8.08 15.02 -20.52
CA ILE A 35 -8.27 14.28 -19.26
C ILE A 35 -9.76 14.23 -18.89
N GLY A 36 -10.45 15.36 -18.95
CA GLY A 36 -11.90 15.44 -18.69
C GLY A 36 -12.72 14.61 -19.69
N SER A 37 -12.35 14.58 -20.97
CA SER A 37 -13.02 13.75 -21.98
C SER A 37 -12.78 12.24 -21.78
N TYR A 38 -11.60 11.83 -21.30
CA TYR A 38 -11.31 10.43 -20.98
C TYR A 38 -12.15 9.94 -19.81
N TYR A 39 -12.16 10.69 -18.70
CA TYR A 39 -12.95 10.29 -17.52
C TYR A 39 -14.45 10.23 -17.81
N ARG A 40 -14.98 11.18 -18.59
CA ARG A 40 -16.39 11.14 -19.02
C ARG A 40 -16.70 9.88 -19.83
N ARG A 41 -15.79 9.41 -20.68
CA ARG A 41 -15.96 8.15 -21.43
C ARG A 41 -15.96 6.92 -20.52
N ILE A 42 -15.02 6.85 -19.57
CA ILE A 42 -14.99 5.75 -18.58
C ILE A 42 -16.27 5.72 -17.75
N ILE A 43 -16.72 6.88 -17.23
CA ILE A 43 -17.97 6.98 -16.47
C ILE A 43 -19.15 6.52 -17.30
N SER A 44 -19.25 6.98 -18.56
CA SER A 44 -20.35 6.58 -19.45
C SER A 44 -20.36 5.07 -19.74
N ASP A 45 -19.20 4.45 -19.93
CA ASP A 45 -19.09 2.99 -20.13
C ASP A 45 -19.49 2.23 -18.86
N VAL A 46 -19.04 2.66 -17.68
CA VAL A 46 -19.46 2.10 -16.38
C VAL A 46 -20.98 2.20 -16.24
N GLU A 47 -21.57 3.38 -16.42
CA GLU A 47 -23.01 3.62 -16.28
C GLU A 47 -23.84 2.74 -17.22
N SER A 48 -23.37 2.52 -18.45
CA SER A 48 -24.04 1.64 -19.43
C SER A 48 -24.12 0.17 -18.98
N ARG A 49 -23.22 -0.25 -18.07
CA ARG A 49 -23.12 -1.64 -17.59
C ARG A 49 -23.82 -1.86 -16.25
N LEU A 50 -24.07 -0.80 -15.47
CA LEU A 50 -24.67 -0.92 -14.14
C LEU A 50 -26.02 -1.65 -14.15
N GLY A 51 -26.80 -1.53 -15.22
CA GLY A 51 -28.10 -2.24 -15.37
C GLY A 51 -27.98 -3.77 -15.35
N GLN A 52 -26.78 -4.32 -15.54
CA GLN A 52 -26.51 -5.76 -15.46
C GLN A 52 -26.23 -6.24 -14.02
N PHE A 53 -26.16 -5.32 -13.06
CA PHE A 53 -25.78 -5.57 -11.67
C PHE A 53 -26.87 -5.06 -10.72
N GLU A 54 -27.05 -5.74 -9.58
CA GLU A 54 -28.01 -5.34 -8.57
C GLU A 54 -27.42 -4.25 -7.66
N TYR A 55 -28.09 -3.10 -7.57
CA TYR A 55 -27.66 -2.02 -6.67
C TYR A 55 -27.94 -2.38 -5.19
N ARG A 56 -26.90 -2.32 -4.36
CA ARG A 56 -26.93 -2.57 -2.91
C ARG A 56 -26.34 -1.39 -2.14
N PRO A 57 -27.14 -0.36 -1.82
CA PRO A 57 -26.66 0.86 -1.17
C PRO A 57 -26.09 0.60 0.22
N PHE A 58 -25.17 1.46 0.65
CA PHE A 58 -24.83 1.59 2.07
C PHE A 58 -26.06 2.08 2.85
N ARG A 59 -26.36 1.41 3.96
CA ARG A 59 -27.44 1.77 4.87
C ARG A 59 -26.86 2.48 6.08
N GLU A 60 -27.03 3.80 6.13
CA GLU A 60 -26.77 4.57 7.34
C GLU A 60 -27.78 4.17 8.41
N ARG A 61 -27.29 3.92 9.62
CA ARG A 61 -28.10 3.52 10.78
C ARG A 61 -28.14 4.60 11.86
N GLY A 62 -27.25 5.58 11.80
CA GLY A 62 -27.25 6.73 12.69
C GLY A 62 -28.38 7.71 12.40
N SER A 63 -28.56 8.64 13.33
CA SER A 63 -29.38 9.84 13.14
C SER A 63 -28.50 11.05 13.44
N ILE A 64 -28.71 12.15 12.69
CA ILE A 64 -27.96 13.40 12.89
C ILE A 64 -28.32 14.09 14.21
N GLY A 65 -29.43 13.71 14.85
CA GLY A 65 -29.90 14.37 16.07
C GLY A 65 -30.20 15.87 15.86
N PRO A 66 -30.32 16.65 16.95
CA PRO A 66 -30.49 18.10 16.86
C PRO A 66 -29.23 18.76 16.27
N VAL A 67 -29.41 19.52 15.20
CA VAL A 67 -28.33 20.30 14.58
C VAL A 67 -28.28 21.67 15.26
N ASP A 68 -27.10 22.03 15.78
CA ASP A 68 -26.84 23.35 16.37
C ASP A 68 -27.19 24.47 15.37
N PRO A 69 -27.94 25.52 15.77
CA PRO A 69 -28.29 26.64 14.91
C PRO A 69 -27.13 27.24 14.12
N ARG A 70 -25.89 27.22 14.66
CA ARG A 70 -24.71 27.71 13.94
C ARG A 70 -24.42 26.93 12.66
N TRP A 71 -24.67 25.62 12.66
CA TRP A 71 -24.50 24.76 11.48
C TRP A 71 -25.65 24.92 10.48
N THR A 72 -26.87 25.12 10.99
CA THR A 72 -28.01 25.46 10.14
C THR A 72 -27.78 26.79 9.41
N GLN A 73 -27.24 27.80 10.10
CA GLN A 73 -26.88 29.08 9.50
C GLN A 73 -25.75 28.96 8.49
N LEU A 74 -24.74 28.11 8.76
CA LEU A 74 -23.64 27.81 7.85
C LEU A 74 -24.09 26.99 6.63
N GLY A 75 -25.23 26.30 6.70
CA GLY A 75 -25.78 25.46 5.64
C GLY A 75 -25.19 24.04 5.58
N PHE A 76 -24.24 23.71 6.45
CA PHE A 76 -23.66 22.38 6.57
C PHE A 76 -23.18 22.08 7.98
N VAL A 77 -23.02 20.78 8.30
CA VAL A 77 -22.40 20.30 9.53
C VAL A 77 -20.97 19.84 9.23
N PRO A 78 -19.93 20.55 9.72
CA PRO A 78 -18.56 20.04 9.70
C PRO A 78 -18.42 18.93 10.73
N PHE A 79 -17.67 17.87 10.42
CA PHE A 79 -17.36 16.85 11.41
C PHE A 79 -16.03 16.14 11.14
N VAL A 80 -15.44 15.60 12.20
CA VAL A 80 -14.22 14.79 12.15
C VAL A 80 -14.57 13.38 12.59
N ARG A 81 -14.15 12.40 11.79
CA ARG A 81 -14.30 10.97 12.09
C ARG A 81 -12.95 10.30 11.91
N ALA A 82 -12.67 9.25 12.68
CA ALA A 82 -11.52 8.39 12.48
C ALA A 82 -11.37 8.02 10.99
N TRP A 83 -10.26 8.42 10.38
CA TRP A 83 -10.02 8.34 8.93
C TRP A 83 -10.04 6.89 8.42
N GLY A 84 -9.79 5.93 9.31
CA GLY A 84 -9.90 4.50 9.04
C GLY A 84 -11.31 3.99 8.71
N ARG A 85 -12.37 4.77 9.03
CA ARG A 85 -13.78 4.40 8.80
C ARG A 85 -14.25 4.90 7.44
N ALA A 86 -14.86 4.01 6.65
CA ALA A 86 -15.43 4.40 5.37
C ALA A 86 -16.58 5.41 5.56
N ILE A 87 -16.51 6.52 4.85
CA ILE A 87 -17.57 7.54 4.74
C ILE A 87 -18.32 7.29 3.43
N TYR A 88 -19.64 7.44 3.45
CA TYR A 88 -20.52 7.31 2.28
C TYR A 88 -21.26 8.62 2.02
N PRO A 89 -21.81 8.83 0.82
CA PRO A 89 -22.55 10.05 0.49
C PRO A 89 -23.73 10.36 1.41
N ASN A 90 -24.31 9.35 2.04
CA ASN A 90 -25.42 9.47 3.01
C ASN A 90 -24.97 9.28 4.46
N SER A 91 -23.67 9.29 4.75
CA SER A 91 -23.18 9.14 6.12
C SER A 91 -23.57 10.33 6.98
N LEU A 92 -24.04 10.08 8.20
CA LEU A 92 -24.43 11.11 9.16
C LEU A 92 -23.38 11.23 10.27
N PRO A 93 -23.06 12.45 10.75
CA PRO A 93 -22.17 12.64 11.88
C PRO A 93 -22.84 12.21 13.19
N MET A 94 -22.03 11.68 14.11
CA MET A 94 -22.41 11.51 15.52
C MET A 94 -22.25 12.84 16.27
N PRO A 95 -22.98 13.09 17.38
CA PRO A 95 -22.90 14.35 18.11
C PRO A 95 -21.48 14.77 18.50
N GLU A 96 -20.66 13.83 18.94
CA GLU A 96 -19.25 14.04 19.32
C GLU A 96 -18.31 14.34 18.14
N GLU A 97 -18.74 14.06 16.90
CA GLU A 97 -17.95 14.34 15.69
C GLU A 97 -18.21 15.77 15.17
N MET A 98 -19.36 16.38 15.50
CA MET A 98 -19.81 17.65 14.92
C MET A 98 -19.00 18.83 15.43
N GLY A 99 -18.30 19.51 14.53
CA GLY A 99 -17.40 20.62 14.85
C GLY A 99 -16.23 20.23 15.75
N ALA A 100 -15.94 18.93 15.85
CA ALA A 100 -14.78 18.43 16.58
C ALA A 100 -13.48 18.93 15.93
N GLU A 101 -12.46 19.04 16.75
CA GLU A 101 -11.11 19.34 16.31
C GLU A 101 -10.46 18.13 15.61
N ALA A 102 -9.63 18.42 14.60
CA ALA A 102 -8.81 17.42 13.94
C ALA A 102 -7.45 17.34 14.63
N ALA A 103 -7.29 16.35 15.50
CA ALA A 103 -6.07 16.09 16.26
C ALA A 103 -5.25 14.96 15.61
N MET A 104 -3.95 15.16 15.55
CA MET A 104 -2.98 14.28 14.91
C MET A 104 -1.67 14.26 15.71
N PHE A 105 -0.84 13.25 15.47
CA PHE A 105 0.54 13.26 15.89
C PHE A 105 1.38 12.48 14.89
N ALA A 106 2.67 12.82 14.78
CA ALA A 106 3.58 12.13 13.88
C ALA A 106 5.02 12.22 14.38
N ALA A 107 5.85 11.26 13.97
CA ALA A 107 7.29 11.40 14.08
C ALA A 107 7.84 12.34 12.98
N PRO A 108 9.06 12.90 13.17
CA PRO A 108 9.75 13.60 12.09
C PRO A 108 9.88 12.73 10.82
N GLY A 109 9.58 13.32 9.67
CA GLY A 109 9.59 12.64 8.36
C GLY A 109 8.36 11.76 8.05
N GLU A 110 7.37 11.67 8.94
CA GLU A 110 6.14 10.90 8.72
C GLU A 110 5.05 11.73 8.01
N ILE A 111 4.17 11.03 7.28
CA ILE A 111 2.97 11.61 6.66
C ILE A 111 1.76 11.13 7.47
N GLU A 112 1.12 12.01 8.24
CA GLU A 112 -0.03 11.62 9.08
C GLU A 112 -1.35 12.09 8.45
N PRO A 113 -2.35 11.19 8.29
CA PRO A 113 -3.64 11.53 7.73
C PRO A 113 -4.68 11.91 8.80
N VAL A 114 -5.58 12.83 8.44
CA VAL A 114 -6.83 13.07 9.17
C VAL A 114 -7.99 13.26 8.20
N SER A 115 -9.19 12.87 8.64
CA SER A 115 -10.40 13.00 7.83
C SER A 115 -11.24 14.18 8.31
N PHE A 116 -11.49 15.11 7.40
CA PHE A 116 -12.49 16.16 7.57
C PHE A 116 -13.70 15.86 6.68
N CYS A 117 -14.90 15.93 7.23
CA CYS A 117 -16.12 15.68 6.49
C CYS A 117 -17.06 16.88 6.57
N LEU A 118 -17.78 17.09 5.47
CA LEU A 118 -18.83 18.09 5.37
C LEU A 118 -20.14 17.40 4.99
N ARG A 119 -21.18 17.59 5.81
CA ARG A 119 -22.55 17.15 5.55
C ARG A 119 -23.41 18.35 5.18
N SER A 120 -23.80 18.47 3.91
CA SER A 120 -24.78 19.49 3.52
C SER A 120 -26.16 19.18 4.13
N LEU A 121 -26.90 20.24 4.45
CA LEU A 121 -28.24 20.16 5.01
C LEU A 121 -29.29 20.16 3.88
N GLU A 122 -30.40 20.88 4.05
CA GLU A 122 -31.48 20.94 3.07
C GLU A 122 -31.11 21.72 1.79
N SER A 123 -30.06 22.54 1.87
CA SER A 123 -29.54 23.33 0.74
C SER A 123 -28.19 22.78 0.27
N GLU A 124 -27.86 23.06 -0.98
CA GLU A 124 -26.53 22.80 -1.51
C GLU A 124 -25.48 23.77 -0.93
N VAL A 125 -24.23 23.34 -0.94
CA VAL A 125 -23.07 24.17 -0.57
C VAL A 125 -22.28 24.44 -1.86
N SER A 126 -22.33 25.68 -2.36
CA SER A 126 -21.72 26.09 -3.63
C SER A 126 -20.54 27.04 -3.42
N GLY A 127 -19.58 27.04 -4.35
CA GLY A 127 -18.35 27.81 -4.21
C GLY A 127 -17.38 27.28 -3.14
N LEU A 128 -17.50 26.01 -2.77
CA LEU A 128 -16.69 25.39 -1.71
C LEU A 128 -15.20 25.37 -2.09
N ARG A 129 -14.35 25.88 -1.21
CA ARG A 129 -12.89 25.89 -1.30
C ARG A 129 -12.29 25.56 0.07
N LEU A 130 -11.20 24.81 0.07
CA LEU A 130 -10.43 24.51 1.26
C LEU A 130 -9.00 25.03 1.06
N THR A 131 -8.48 25.76 2.05
CA THR A 131 -7.15 26.36 2.01
C THR A 131 -6.39 25.98 3.29
N PRO A 132 -5.27 25.25 3.20
CA PRO A 132 -4.48 24.91 4.38
C PRO A 132 -3.78 26.15 4.96
N GLY A 133 -3.73 26.23 6.29
CA GLY A 133 -2.85 27.15 7.00
C GLY A 133 -1.57 26.44 7.46
N ALA A 134 -0.60 27.23 7.93
CA ALA A 134 0.57 26.70 8.62
C ALA A 134 0.15 26.10 9.98
N LEU A 135 0.93 25.13 10.47
CA LEU A 135 0.85 24.69 11.86
C LEU A 135 2.03 25.33 12.61
N VAL A 136 1.76 26.04 13.70
CA VAL A 136 2.76 26.82 14.43
C VAL A 136 2.88 26.29 15.86
N SER A 137 4.11 26.13 16.32
CA SER A 137 4.42 25.85 17.71
C SER A 137 4.80 27.15 18.40
N LEU A 138 4.04 27.55 19.43
CA LEU A 138 4.34 28.75 20.21
C LEU A 138 5.53 28.55 21.15
N ASP A 139 5.80 27.31 21.55
CA ASP A 139 6.87 26.98 22.51
C ASP A 139 8.26 26.95 21.86
N THR A 140 8.33 26.53 20.59
CA THR A 140 9.59 26.34 19.88
C THR A 140 9.84 27.40 18.79
N GLU A 141 8.89 28.29 18.53
CA GLU A 141 8.86 29.23 17.40
C GLU A 141 9.03 28.54 16.02
N SER A 142 8.84 27.21 15.98
CA SER A 142 8.90 26.39 14.78
C SER A 142 7.54 26.37 14.06
N TYR A 143 7.55 26.05 12.77
CA TYR A 143 6.32 25.91 12.00
C TYR A 143 6.41 24.84 10.91
N ILE A 144 5.27 24.20 10.64
CA ILE A 144 5.03 23.34 9.48
C ILE A 144 4.34 24.22 8.42
N PRO A 145 4.94 24.41 7.23
CA PRO A 145 4.41 25.32 6.23
C PRO A 145 3.06 24.82 5.66
N PRO A 146 2.21 25.71 5.11
CA PRO A 146 0.94 25.32 4.50
C PRO A 146 1.10 24.28 3.37
N ASP A 147 2.20 24.33 2.63
CA ASP A 147 2.49 23.40 1.52
C ASP A 147 2.78 21.97 2.01
N SER A 148 3.09 21.79 3.31
CA SER A 148 3.16 20.47 3.96
C SER A 148 1.79 19.89 4.31
N VAL A 149 0.70 20.66 4.18
CA VAL A 149 -0.67 20.20 4.47
C VAL A 149 -1.41 20.00 3.16
N GLU A 150 -1.42 18.74 2.71
CA GLU A 150 -2.10 18.36 1.47
C GLU A 150 -3.58 18.06 1.73
N ILE A 151 -4.45 18.57 0.87
CA ILE A 151 -5.89 18.28 0.91
C ILE A 151 -6.27 17.41 -0.28
N GLY A 152 -6.80 16.24 0.01
CA GLY A 152 -7.41 15.33 -0.94
C GLY A 152 -8.95 15.30 -0.86
N VAL A 153 -9.61 14.95 -1.95
CA VAL A 153 -11.05 14.65 -2.00
C VAL A 153 -11.22 13.15 -2.19
N VAL A 154 -11.99 12.51 -1.31
CA VAL A 154 -12.33 11.10 -1.46
C VAL A 154 -13.45 10.96 -2.47
N GLU A 155 -13.16 10.34 -3.60
CA GLU A 155 -14.12 10.09 -4.65
C GLU A 155 -15.02 8.90 -4.31
N TYR A 156 -16.32 9.11 -4.44
CA TYR A 156 -17.30 8.03 -4.49
C TYR A 156 -17.52 7.55 -5.92
N PHE A 157 -17.26 6.26 -6.16
CA PHE A 157 -17.40 5.64 -7.49
C PHE A 157 -18.20 4.33 -7.41
N PRO A 158 -18.88 3.90 -8.48
CA PRO A 158 -19.53 2.59 -8.53
C PRO A 158 -18.47 1.47 -8.50
N VAL A 159 -18.64 0.52 -7.60
CA VAL A 159 -17.79 -0.70 -7.53
C VAL A 159 -18.65 -1.93 -7.36
N ARG A 160 -18.19 -3.07 -7.88
CA ARG A 160 -18.79 -4.38 -7.63
C ARG A 160 -18.69 -4.71 -6.15
N TRP A 161 -19.78 -5.23 -5.62
CA TRP A 161 -19.93 -5.50 -4.20
C TRP A 161 -20.28 -6.96 -3.96
N GLY A 162 -19.99 -7.48 -2.76
CA GLY A 162 -20.38 -8.83 -2.33
C GLY A 162 -19.21 -9.80 -2.23
N LYS A 163 -19.51 -11.02 -1.79
CA LYS A 163 -18.53 -12.09 -1.56
C LYS A 163 -18.10 -12.72 -2.89
N GLY A 164 -16.80 -12.87 -3.08
CA GLY A 164 -16.20 -13.54 -4.24
C GLY A 164 -16.16 -12.65 -5.49
N SER A 165 -15.15 -12.89 -6.34
CA SER A 165 -14.84 -12.02 -7.48
C SER A 165 -15.89 -12.03 -8.60
N SER A 166 -16.85 -12.95 -8.57
CA SER A 166 -17.94 -13.05 -9.56
C SER A 166 -19.23 -12.34 -9.14
N SER A 167 -19.26 -11.69 -7.97
CA SER A 167 -20.48 -11.08 -7.45
C SER A 167 -21.12 -10.06 -8.42
N ARG A 168 -22.45 -10.07 -8.52
CA ARG A 168 -23.24 -9.19 -9.39
C ARG A 168 -23.93 -8.05 -8.65
N LEU A 169 -23.48 -7.74 -7.43
CA LEU A 169 -23.98 -6.57 -6.69
C LEU A 169 -23.08 -5.37 -6.99
N TRP A 170 -23.56 -4.16 -6.78
CA TRP A 170 -22.73 -2.95 -6.83
C TRP A 170 -23.20 -1.87 -5.87
N ARG A 171 -22.33 -0.92 -5.53
CA ARG A 171 -22.68 0.27 -4.73
C ARG A 171 -21.78 1.45 -5.03
N TRP A 172 -22.18 2.63 -4.57
CA TRP A 172 -21.27 3.75 -4.38
C TRP A 172 -20.36 3.49 -3.18
N HIS A 173 -19.06 3.65 -3.36
CA HIS A 173 -18.05 3.43 -2.33
C HIS A 173 -16.95 4.50 -2.42
N PRO A 174 -16.31 4.91 -1.31
CA PRO A 174 -15.08 5.71 -1.36
C PRO A 174 -13.93 4.90 -1.97
N VAL A 175 -13.49 5.27 -3.17
CA VAL A 175 -12.50 4.45 -3.92
C VAL A 175 -11.15 5.14 -4.02
N ARG A 176 -11.09 6.41 -4.42
CA ARG A 176 -9.84 7.09 -4.77
C ARG A 176 -9.69 8.39 -4.00
N ILE A 177 -8.47 8.70 -3.56
CA ILE A 177 -8.13 9.97 -2.94
C ILE A 177 -7.45 10.85 -3.99
N TRP A 178 -8.11 11.93 -4.37
CA TRP A 178 -7.60 12.86 -5.37
C TRP A 178 -7.00 14.09 -4.72
N PRO A 179 -5.82 14.57 -5.14
CA PRO A 179 -5.39 15.92 -4.81
C PRO A 179 -6.49 16.91 -5.19
N VAL A 180 -6.87 17.82 -4.27
CA VAL A 180 -8.06 18.69 -4.43
C VAL A 180 -8.07 19.46 -5.75
N GLY A 181 -6.92 19.97 -6.20
CA GLY A 181 -6.79 20.70 -7.47
C GLY A 181 -7.02 19.84 -8.72
N ARG A 182 -6.84 18.51 -8.60
CA ARG A 182 -6.92 17.53 -9.70
C ARG A 182 -8.22 16.74 -9.72
N PHE A 183 -9.03 16.80 -8.67
CA PHE A 183 -10.30 16.07 -8.61
C PHE A 183 -11.25 16.52 -9.75
N PRO A 184 -11.69 15.62 -10.65
CA PRO A 184 -12.55 16.00 -11.78
C PRO A 184 -14.00 16.33 -11.37
N GLY A 185 -14.38 16.03 -10.13
CA GLY A 185 -15.75 16.11 -9.66
C GLY A 185 -16.53 14.83 -9.92
N ASN A 186 -17.57 14.62 -9.12
CA ASN A 186 -18.56 13.58 -9.33
C ASN A 186 -19.95 14.10 -8.93
N ARG A 187 -20.97 13.23 -8.94
CA ARG A 187 -22.35 13.62 -8.59
C ARG A 187 -22.57 14.03 -7.14
N PHE A 188 -21.62 13.80 -6.24
CA PHE A 188 -21.70 14.11 -4.81
C PHE A 188 -20.83 15.30 -4.40
N CYS A 189 -19.86 15.65 -5.23
CA CYS A 189 -18.98 16.80 -5.09
C CYS A 189 -18.64 17.28 -6.50
N VAL A 190 -19.41 18.21 -7.02
CA VAL A 190 -19.33 18.69 -8.41
C VAL A 190 -18.22 19.71 -8.53
N ARG A 191 -17.33 19.57 -9.51
CA ARG A 191 -16.28 20.56 -9.80
C ARG A 191 -16.89 21.77 -10.52
N GLU A 192 -16.62 22.97 -10.01
CA GLU A 192 -17.06 24.25 -10.59
C GLU A 192 -15.85 25.10 -11.01
N PRO A 193 -15.87 25.76 -12.18
CA PRO A 193 -14.84 26.74 -12.54
C PRO A 193 -14.88 27.98 -11.62
N PRO A 194 -13.74 28.55 -11.19
CA PRO A 194 -12.35 28.24 -11.59
C PRO A 194 -11.62 27.28 -10.63
N GLY A 195 -12.31 26.32 -10.00
CA GLY A 195 -11.70 25.34 -9.09
C GLY A 195 -12.36 25.25 -7.72
N THR A 196 -13.63 25.62 -7.61
CA THR A 196 -14.45 25.40 -6.42
C THR A 196 -15.27 24.11 -6.56
N PHE A 197 -16.00 23.75 -5.51
CA PHE A 197 -16.90 22.62 -5.52
C PHE A 197 -18.32 23.01 -5.14
N ARG A 198 -19.27 22.20 -5.62
CA ARG A 198 -20.64 22.20 -5.16
C ARG A 198 -21.03 20.86 -4.59
N VAL A 199 -21.53 20.87 -3.37
CA VAL A 199 -22.04 19.68 -2.67
C VAL A 199 -23.57 19.73 -2.70
N PRO A 200 -24.25 18.76 -3.34
CA PRO A 200 -25.71 18.73 -3.39
C PRO A 200 -26.33 18.66 -1.99
N PRO A 201 -27.64 18.97 -1.84
CA PRO A 201 -28.33 18.81 -0.55
C PRO A 201 -28.20 17.39 0.00
N ALA A 202 -28.26 17.27 1.32
CA ALA A 202 -28.26 16.00 2.03
C ALA A 202 -27.15 15.04 1.54
N THR A 203 -25.94 15.57 1.32
CA THR A 203 -24.77 14.83 0.82
C THR A 203 -23.56 15.03 1.73
N THR A 204 -22.80 13.96 1.92
CA THR A 204 -21.59 13.94 2.73
C THR A 204 -20.37 13.80 1.83
N VAL A 205 -19.42 14.71 1.98
CA VAL A 205 -18.13 14.66 1.28
C VAL A 205 -17.03 14.50 2.31
N GLN A 206 -16.07 13.63 2.01
CA GLN A 206 -14.88 13.41 2.81
C GLN A 206 -13.68 14.07 2.13
N PHE A 207 -12.96 14.88 2.90
CA PHE A 207 -11.65 15.42 2.57
C PHE A 207 -10.59 14.66 3.38
N TRP A 208 -9.57 14.20 2.68
CA TRP A 208 -8.44 13.47 3.25
C TRP A 208 -7.26 14.42 3.37
N ILE A 209 -6.95 14.86 4.59
CA ILE A 209 -5.85 15.79 4.84
C ILE A 209 -4.61 14.99 5.22
N ARG A 210 -3.46 15.28 4.61
CA ARG A 210 -2.16 14.68 4.96
C ARG A 210 -1.20 15.77 5.40
N VAL A 211 -0.59 15.59 6.56
CA VAL A 211 0.48 16.48 7.04
C VAL A 211 1.82 15.80 6.81
N HIS A 212 2.63 16.37 5.92
CA HIS A 212 4.00 15.96 5.64
C HIS A 212 4.93 16.60 6.66
N THR A 213 5.32 15.82 7.67
CA THR A 213 6.14 16.29 8.79
C THR A 213 7.59 16.45 8.33
N PRO A 214 8.19 17.65 8.41
CA PRO A 214 9.59 17.82 8.03
C PRO A 214 10.53 16.93 8.87
N GLU A 215 11.68 16.54 8.32
CA GLU A 215 12.62 15.63 9.02
C GLU A 215 13.36 16.31 10.18
N ASP A 216 13.58 17.63 10.09
CA ASP A 216 14.34 18.46 11.04
C ASP A 216 13.45 19.30 11.98
N ILE A 217 12.14 19.04 11.96
CA ILE A 217 11.15 19.76 12.76
C ILE A 217 11.40 19.54 14.27
N GLN A 218 11.24 20.59 15.07
CA GLN A 218 11.36 20.47 16.52
C GLN A 218 10.17 19.69 17.11
N PRO A 219 10.40 18.76 18.06
CA PRO A 219 9.33 18.09 18.78
C PRO A 219 8.46 19.07 19.56
N GLY A 220 7.17 18.75 19.73
CA GLY A 220 6.24 19.56 20.50
C GLY A 220 4.87 19.72 19.86
N GLU A 221 4.05 20.59 20.44
CA GLU A 221 2.69 20.86 20.00
C GLU A 221 2.66 21.97 18.95
N TYR A 222 1.90 21.73 17.88
CA TYR A 222 1.65 22.67 16.79
C TYR A 222 0.14 22.85 16.60
N THR A 223 -0.28 24.08 16.32
CA THR A 223 -1.69 24.42 16.08
C THR A 223 -1.85 25.18 14.78
N GLY A 224 -2.97 24.96 14.11
CA GLY A 224 -3.30 25.66 12.88
C GLY A 224 -4.76 25.44 12.48
N SER A 225 -5.08 25.72 11.22
CA SER A 225 -6.43 25.47 10.72
C SER A 225 -6.46 25.28 9.21
N VAL A 226 -7.48 24.58 8.73
CA VAL A 226 -7.90 24.65 7.32
C VAL A 226 -9.06 25.63 7.22
N LEU A 227 -8.93 26.63 6.35
CA LEU A 227 -10.01 27.56 6.02
C LEU A 227 -10.94 26.89 5.00
N VAL A 228 -12.22 26.80 5.35
CA VAL A 228 -13.30 26.30 4.50
C VAL A 228 -14.18 27.48 4.10
N GLU A 229 -14.18 27.82 2.83
CA GLU A 229 -14.92 28.95 2.27
C GLU A 229 -16.02 28.43 1.35
N HIS A 230 -17.19 29.06 1.36
CA HIS A 230 -18.26 28.83 0.38
C HIS A 230 -19.12 30.10 0.28
N TRP A 231 -20.08 30.15 -0.64
CA TRP A 231 -20.88 31.37 -0.84
C TRP A 231 -21.75 31.78 0.36
N GLY A 232 -22.06 30.83 1.26
CA GLY A 232 -22.86 31.08 2.46
C GLY A 232 -22.06 31.51 3.69
N GLY A 233 -20.72 31.45 3.64
CA GLY A 233 -19.90 31.78 4.80
C GLY A 233 -18.52 31.13 4.82
N THR A 234 -17.90 31.18 6.00
CA THR A 234 -16.58 30.59 6.23
C THR A 234 -16.59 29.78 7.52
N TYR A 235 -15.81 28.70 7.53
CA TYR A 235 -15.56 27.87 8.69
C TYR A 235 -14.06 27.61 8.81
N ARG A 236 -13.55 27.57 10.04
CA ARG A 236 -12.16 27.19 10.31
C ARG A 236 -12.19 25.84 10.99
N LEU A 237 -11.63 24.82 10.33
CA LEU A 237 -11.36 23.54 10.95
C LEU A 237 -10.09 23.67 11.79
N PRO A 238 -10.16 23.60 13.13
CA PRO A 238 -8.96 23.62 13.96
C PRO A 238 -8.16 22.32 13.78
N LEU A 239 -6.84 22.47 13.71
CA LEU A 239 -5.87 21.39 13.65
C LEU A 239 -4.94 21.46 14.87
N THR A 240 -4.84 20.36 15.60
CA THR A 240 -3.79 20.11 16.61
C THR A 240 -2.87 19.00 16.13
N PHE A 241 -1.56 19.20 16.30
CA PHE A 241 -0.55 18.31 15.75
C PHE A 241 0.64 18.18 16.70
N THR A 242 0.85 17.00 17.26
CA THR A 242 2.03 16.72 18.10
C THR A 242 3.17 16.11 17.26
N VAL A 243 4.34 16.74 17.25
CA VAL A 243 5.57 16.15 16.72
C VAL A 243 6.29 15.37 17.83
N LEU A 244 6.55 14.08 17.59
CA LEU A 244 7.23 13.21 18.55
C LEU A 244 8.73 13.50 18.66
N PRO A 245 9.36 13.22 19.82
CA PRO A 245 10.79 13.47 20.05
C PRO A 245 11.74 12.44 19.41
N ALA A 246 11.25 11.58 18.53
CA ALA A 246 12.07 10.54 17.88
C ALA A 246 11.59 10.23 16.47
N ALA A 247 12.52 10.14 15.52
CA ALA A 247 12.27 9.65 14.17
C ALA A 247 12.03 8.13 14.16
N LEU A 248 11.20 7.66 13.22
CA LEU A 248 10.84 6.25 13.13
C LEU A 248 11.95 5.38 12.54
N ARG A 249 12.22 4.23 13.19
CA ARG A 249 13.19 3.27 12.68
C ARG A 249 12.56 2.31 11.67
N ARG A 250 12.91 2.47 10.39
CA ARG A 250 12.53 1.56 9.30
C ARG A 250 13.47 0.37 9.11
N GLN A 251 14.76 0.51 9.45
CA GLN A 251 15.76 -0.53 9.18
C GLN A 251 15.45 -1.82 9.92
N GLY A 252 15.30 -2.93 9.18
CA GLY A 252 15.11 -4.30 9.68
C GLY A 252 13.67 -4.66 10.01
N LEU A 253 12.71 -3.87 9.53
CA LEU A 253 11.32 -4.29 9.44
C LEU A 253 11.18 -5.65 8.73
N PRO A 254 10.13 -6.41 9.07
CA PRO A 254 9.76 -7.59 8.30
C PRO A 254 9.42 -7.20 6.84
N PRO A 255 9.50 -8.15 5.88
CA PRO A 255 9.07 -7.89 4.52
C PRO A 255 7.57 -7.57 4.46
N PHE A 256 7.25 -6.43 3.86
CA PHE A 256 5.90 -6.06 3.46
C PHE A 256 5.81 -6.13 1.95
N GLY A 257 5.04 -7.10 1.48
CA GLY A 257 4.96 -7.44 0.07
C GLY A 257 3.60 -7.26 -0.54
N VAL A 258 3.57 -7.14 -1.85
CA VAL A 258 2.32 -7.13 -2.62
C VAL A 258 2.42 -8.04 -3.84
N PHE A 259 1.33 -8.70 -4.18
CA PHE A 259 1.24 -9.44 -5.42
C PHE A 259 0.99 -8.50 -6.59
N ILE A 260 1.79 -8.67 -7.64
CA ILE A 260 1.72 -7.87 -8.87
C ILE A 260 1.38 -8.77 -10.07
N PRO A 261 0.53 -8.31 -11.01
CA PRO A 261 0.12 -9.11 -12.16
C PRO A 261 1.21 -9.29 -13.22
N GLY A 262 2.26 -8.48 -13.17
CA GLY A 262 3.37 -8.47 -14.13
C GLY A 262 4.40 -7.41 -13.76
N PRO A 263 5.43 -7.21 -14.59
CA PRO A 263 6.42 -6.16 -14.35
C PRO A 263 5.76 -4.78 -14.29
N LEU A 264 6.21 -4.01 -13.33
CA LEU A 264 5.79 -2.63 -13.12
C LEU A 264 6.81 -1.68 -13.75
N ASP A 265 6.34 -0.52 -14.21
CA ASP A 265 7.25 0.57 -14.55
C ASP A 265 7.77 1.28 -13.30
N ARG A 266 8.71 2.21 -13.50
CA ARG A 266 9.36 2.94 -12.40
C ARG A 266 8.37 3.75 -11.54
N TYR A 267 7.28 4.26 -12.12
CA TYR A 267 6.33 5.10 -11.40
C TYR A 267 5.49 4.26 -10.43
N ALA A 268 5.06 3.08 -10.88
CA ALA A 268 4.43 2.10 -10.00
C ALA A 268 5.39 1.62 -8.90
N CYS A 269 6.68 1.44 -9.21
CA CYS A 269 7.69 1.10 -8.19
C CYS A 269 7.82 2.20 -7.12
N TRP A 270 7.82 3.48 -7.50
CA TRP A 270 7.83 4.59 -6.54
C TRP A 270 6.55 4.66 -5.70
N ASP A 271 5.39 4.38 -6.28
CA ASP A 271 4.14 4.30 -5.52
C ASP A 271 4.18 3.18 -4.48
N LEU A 272 4.68 2.00 -4.84
CA LEU A 272 4.91 0.91 -3.89
C LEU A 272 5.83 1.34 -2.73
N ALA A 273 6.99 1.94 -3.05
CA ALA A 273 7.96 2.37 -2.06
C ALA A 273 7.43 3.47 -1.14
N ALA A 274 6.68 4.44 -1.68
CA ALA A 274 6.02 5.50 -0.93
C ALA A 274 5.00 4.95 0.09
N HIS A 275 4.45 3.76 -0.15
CA HIS A 275 3.54 3.07 0.76
C HIS A 275 4.25 2.03 1.64
N GLY A 276 5.59 2.05 1.72
CA GLY A 276 6.38 1.21 2.62
C GLY A 276 6.58 -0.23 2.14
N ILE A 277 6.22 -0.55 0.90
CA ILE A 277 6.40 -1.89 0.33
C ILE A 277 7.89 -2.15 0.10
N SER A 278 8.38 -3.26 0.63
CA SER A 278 9.76 -3.72 0.47
C SER A 278 9.89 -4.92 -0.47
N SER A 279 8.77 -5.55 -0.84
CA SER A 279 8.75 -6.84 -1.52
C SER A 279 7.63 -6.91 -2.56
N VAL A 280 7.85 -7.67 -3.64
CA VAL A 280 6.80 -8.06 -4.58
C VAL A 280 6.75 -9.58 -4.74
N ALA A 281 5.54 -10.08 -5.01
CA ALA A 281 5.31 -11.47 -5.38
C ALA A 281 4.73 -11.53 -6.80
N ARG A 282 5.31 -12.39 -7.64
CA ARG A 282 4.89 -12.55 -9.04
C ARG A 282 5.17 -13.94 -9.57
N TRP A 283 4.58 -14.24 -10.72
CA TRP A 283 4.86 -15.46 -11.46
C TRP A 283 5.92 -15.22 -12.53
N TYR A 284 6.69 -16.27 -12.83
CA TYR A 284 7.62 -16.26 -13.94
C TYR A 284 6.93 -15.86 -15.25
N ASN A 285 7.53 -14.89 -15.95
CA ASN A 285 7.03 -14.37 -17.21
C ASN A 285 8.04 -14.68 -18.33
N PRO A 286 7.70 -15.56 -19.30
CA PRO A 286 8.61 -15.95 -20.37
C PRO A 286 8.94 -14.83 -21.35
N VAL A 287 8.12 -13.76 -21.41
CA VAL A 287 8.43 -12.58 -22.22
C VAL A 287 9.53 -11.76 -21.56
N GLN A 288 9.54 -11.71 -20.23
CA GLN A 288 10.48 -10.90 -19.47
C GLN A 288 11.81 -11.61 -19.21
N LEU A 289 11.78 -12.92 -19.00
CA LEU A 289 12.97 -13.74 -18.77
C LEU A 289 12.92 -14.98 -19.69
N PRO A 290 13.09 -14.83 -21.02
CA PRO A 290 13.00 -15.97 -21.91
C PRO A 290 14.18 -16.93 -21.70
N LEU A 291 13.91 -18.22 -21.83
CA LEU A 291 14.92 -19.29 -21.79
C LEU A 291 15.28 -19.72 -23.21
N ARG A 292 16.57 -19.88 -23.48
CA ARG A 292 17.12 -20.41 -24.74
C ARG A 292 18.03 -21.58 -24.44
N TYR A 293 18.44 -22.29 -25.49
CA TYR A 293 19.49 -23.30 -25.40
C TYR A 293 20.70 -22.83 -26.20
N GLY A 294 21.80 -22.57 -25.51
CA GLY A 294 23.08 -22.18 -26.09
C GLY A 294 24.13 -23.26 -25.91
N GLU A 295 25.41 -22.88 -26.03
CA GLU A 295 26.53 -23.81 -26.01
C GLU A 295 26.74 -24.47 -24.63
N ALA A 296 26.35 -23.77 -23.55
CA ALA A 296 26.50 -24.25 -22.17
C ALA A 296 25.22 -24.89 -21.60
N GLY A 297 24.18 -25.08 -22.42
CA GLY A 297 22.89 -25.62 -22.01
C GLY A 297 21.79 -24.55 -21.99
N VAL A 298 20.92 -24.58 -20.96
CA VAL A 298 19.83 -23.60 -20.83
C VAL A 298 20.38 -22.24 -20.41
N GLU A 299 20.06 -21.20 -21.17
CA GLU A 299 20.55 -19.83 -20.99
C GLU A 299 19.36 -18.85 -20.87
N PRO A 300 19.14 -18.25 -19.68
CA PRO A 300 18.16 -17.16 -19.52
C PRO A 300 18.66 -15.84 -20.11
N ASP A 301 17.76 -15.07 -20.75
CA ASP A 301 18.04 -13.70 -21.24
C ASP A 301 17.57 -12.66 -20.22
N PHE A 302 18.51 -12.08 -19.47
CA PHE A 302 18.21 -11.23 -18.32
C PHE A 302 17.85 -9.77 -18.65
N ARG A 303 17.90 -9.35 -19.93
CA ARG A 303 17.85 -7.92 -20.29
C ARG A 303 16.64 -7.16 -19.75
N LEU A 304 15.43 -7.72 -19.86
CA LEU A 304 14.21 -7.05 -19.38
C LEU A 304 14.00 -7.25 -17.88
N GLU A 305 14.47 -8.36 -17.34
CA GLU A 305 14.41 -8.65 -15.91
C GLU A 305 15.36 -7.73 -15.12
N ASP A 306 16.57 -7.46 -15.63
CA ASP A 306 17.52 -6.50 -15.06
C ASP A 306 16.95 -5.08 -14.99
N ILE A 307 16.21 -4.65 -16.02
CA ILE A 307 15.57 -3.31 -16.03
C ILE A 307 14.52 -3.21 -14.92
N PHE A 308 13.71 -4.24 -14.76
CA PHE A 308 12.69 -4.29 -13.72
C PHE A 308 13.30 -4.34 -12.31
N MET A 309 14.28 -5.22 -12.08
CA MET A 309 14.97 -5.33 -10.79
C MET A 309 15.72 -4.05 -10.42
N ARG A 310 16.30 -3.35 -11.41
CA ARG A 310 16.87 -2.02 -11.20
C ARG A 310 15.81 -1.00 -10.80
N SER A 311 14.63 -1.04 -11.42
CA SER A 311 13.54 -0.11 -11.12
C SER A 311 13.00 -0.30 -9.70
N LEU A 312 12.94 -1.55 -9.21
CA LEU A 312 12.68 -1.85 -7.80
C LEU A 312 13.78 -1.26 -6.89
N GLY A 313 15.05 -1.52 -7.20
CA GLY A 313 16.19 -1.03 -6.42
C GLY A 313 16.28 0.50 -6.37
N GLU A 314 16.09 1.19 -7.50
CA GLU A 314 16.06 2.66 -7.60
C GLU A 314 14.89 3.27 -6.81
N ALA A 315 13.79 2.55 -6.65
CA ALA A 315 12.68 2.95 -5.79
C ALA A 315 12.93 2.67 -4.29
N GLY A 316 13.99 1.94 -3.93
CA GLY A 316 14.27 1.52 -2.56
C GLY A 316 13.55 0.23 -2.12
N ILE A 317 13.06 -0.57 -3.07
CA ILE A 317 12.42 -1.87 -2.80
C ILE A 317 13.52 -2.94 -2.76
N ASP A 318 14.09 -3.14 -1.57
CA ASP A 318 15.31 -3.94 -1.33
C ASP A 318 15.06 -5.27 -0.58
N GLY A 319 13.82 -5.52 -0.18
CA GLY A 319 13.41 -6.73 0.53
C GLY A 319 13.45 -8.00 -0.34
N PRO A 320 13.11 -9.16 0.24
CA PRO A 320 13.03 -10.41 -0.51
C PRO A 320 11.90 -10.39 -1.55
N GLN A 321 12.17 -10.86 -2.77
CA GLN A 321 11.22 -10.85 -3.89
C GLN A 321 10.75 -12.28 -4.19
N ILE A 322 9.43 -12.52 -4.14
CA ILE A 322 8.88 -13.85 -4.43
C ILE A 322 8.70 -14.02 -5.94
N VAL A 323 9.27 -15.10 -6.50
CA VAL A 323 9.07 -15.49 -7.89
C VAL A 323 8.57 -16.93 -7.96
N TYR A 324 7.34 -17.11 -8.44
CA TYR A 324 6.76 -18.43 -8.67
C TYR A 324 7.25 -19.01 -10.00
N VAL A 325 7.97 -20.13 -9.92
CA VAL A 325 8.64 -20.81 -11.05
C VAL A 325 8.07 -22.22 -11.30
N SER A 326 6.86 -22.49 -10.83
CA SER A 326 6.12 -23.74 -11.04
C SER A 326 4.62 -23.49 -10.72
N GLY A 327 3.76 -24.50 -10.90
CA GLY A 327 2.33 -24.37 -10.64
C GLY A 327 1.61 -25.73 -10.65
N ALA A 328 0.28 -25.71 -10.56
CA ALA A 328 -0.57 -26.91 -10.58
C ALA A 328 -0.49 -27.64 -11.93
N GLY A 329 -0.62 -26.88 -13.03
CA GLY A 329 -0.48 -27.39 -14.40
C GLY A 329 0.93 -27.26 -14.98
N ARG A 330 1.03 -27.37 -16.31
CA ARG A 330 2.25 -27.01 -17.04
C ARG A 330 2.46 -25.51 -16.94
N SER A 331 3.34 -25.07 -16.04
CA SER A 331 3.58 -23.65 -15.80
C SER A 331 4.25 -22.97 -17.02
N PRO A 332 4.21 -21.63 -17.12
CA PRO A 332 4.97 -20.91 -18.14
C PRO A 332 6.48 -21.20 -18.08
N PHE A 333 7.02 -21.43 -16.88
CA PHE A 333 8.41 -21.84 -16.69
C PHE A 333 8.67 -23.23 -17.27
N ASP A 334 7.81 -24.21 -16.95
CA ASP A 334 7.92 -25.57 -17.47
C ASP A 334 7.83 -25.61 -19.00
N SER A 335 6.92 -24.80 -19.57
CA SER A 335 6.76 -24.69 -21.01
C SER A 335 7.99 -24.06 -21.67
N SER A 336 8.57 -23.03 -21.06
CA SER A 336 9.79 -22.37 -21.55
C SER A 336 10.98 -23.32 -21.50
N LEU A 337 11.14 -24.03 -20.39
CA LEU A 337 12.22 -24.99 -20.21
C LEU A 337 12.11 -26.15 -21.21
N ALA A 338 10.91 -26.72 -21.35
CA ALA A 338 10.65 -27.79 -22.31
C ALA A 338 10.88 -27.35 -23.77
N ALA A 339 10.52 -26.10 -24.11
CA ALA A 339 10.77 -25.54 -25.44
C ALA A 339 12.27 -25.35 -25.69
N ALA A 340 13.03 -24.87 -24.70
CA ALA A 340 14.47 -24.68 -24.82
C ALA A 340 15.20 -26.01 -25.08
N VAL A 341 14.78 -27.10 -24.43
CA VAL A 341 15.46 -28.41 -24.55
C VAL A 341 14.85 -29.34 -25.61
N MET A 342 13.85 -28.89 -26.38
CA MET A 342 13.14 -29.72 -27.35
C MET A 342 14.06 -30.26 -28.45
N GLY A 343 13.97 -31.56 -28.75
CA GLY A 343 14.74 -32.21 -29.82
C GLY A 343 16.19 -32.58 -29.44
N ARG A 344 16.54 -32.56 -28.15
CA ARG A 344 17.88 -32.92 -27.64
C ARG A 344 17.94 -34.38 -27.12
N PRO A 345 19.09 -35.07 -27.21
CA PRO A 345 19.24 -36.44 -26.75
C PRO A 345 18.99 -36.57 -25.24
N GLU A 346 18.27 -37.62 -24.82
CA GLU A 346 17.95 -37.89 -23.41
C GLU A 346 19.21 -38.10 -22.55
N THR A 347 20.31 -38.55 -23.16
CA THR A 347 21.63 -38.70 -22.52
C THR A 347 22.32 -37.39 -22.14
N GLU A 348 21.89 -36.26 -22.71
CA GLU A 348 22.37 -34.91 -22.39
C GLU A 348 21.50 -34.22 -21.33
N LEU A 349 20.35 -34.81 -20.99
CA LEU A 349 19.39 -34.22 -20.08
C LEU A 349 19.49 -34.89 -18.70
N ALA A 350 19.95 -34.13 -17.70
CA ALA A 350 19.75 -34.47 -16.31
C ALA A 350 18.25 -34.71 -16.00
N SER A 351 17.92 -35.44 -14.92
CA SER A 351 16.51 -35.67 -14.55
C SER A 351 15.70 -34.38 -14.55
N GLY A 352 14.42 -34.41 -14.92
CA GLY A 352 13.63 -33.18 -15.12
C GLY A 352 13.62 -32.22 -13.93
N ALA A 353 13.76 -32.72 -12.69
CA ALA A 353 13.91 -31.90 -11.49
C ALA A 353 15.30 -31.27 -11.33
N LEU A 354 16.36 -31.93 -11.82
CA LEU A 354 17.72 -31.41 -11.75
C LEU A 354 17.97 -30.31 -12.79
N ILE A 355 17.54 -30.46 -14.05
CA ILE A 355 17.61 -29.38 -15.05
C ILE A 355 16.82 -28.16 -14.57
N TYR A 356 15.63 -28.40 -14.03
CA TYR A 356 14.81 -27.36 -13.41
C TYR A 356 15.60 -26.60 -12.34
N ALA A 357 16.20 -27.32 -11.38
CA ALA A 357 16.95 -26.72 -10.30
C ALA A 357 18.22 -25.99 -10.77
N GLN A 358 18.93 -26.53 -11.77
CA GLN A 358 20.09 -25.88 -12.38
C GLN A 358 19.70 -24.58 -13.08
N THR A 359 18.56 -24.56 -13.77
CA THR A 359 18.05 -23.35 -14.44
C THR A 359 17.70 -22.26 -13.42
N VAL A 360 17.03 -22.62 -12.32
CA VAL A 360 16.75 -21.68 -11.22
C VAL A 360 18.05 -21.18 -10.59
N GLN A 361 19.05 -22.06 -10.40
CA GLN A 361 20.37 -21.66 -9.89
C GLN A 361 21.08 -20.66 -10.81
N LEU A 362 20.96 -20.78 -12.14
CA LEU A 362 21.54 -19.82 -13.07
C LEU A 362 20.94 -18.42 -12.87
N ILE A 363 19.63 -18.33 -12.66
CA ILE A 363 18.94 -17.06 -12.37
C ILE A 363 19.40 -16.50 -11.02
N ASP A 364 19.50 -17.33 -9.99
CA ASP A 364 19.96 -16.92 -8.65
C ASP A 364 21.42 -16.41 -8.64
N LYS A 365 22.29 -17.07 -9.41
CA LYS A 365 23.69 -16.64 -9.62
C LYS A 365 23.77 -15.30 -10.34
N HIS A 366 22.98 -15.10 -11.40
CA HIS A 366 22.90 -13.81 -12.08
C HIS A 366 22.40 -12.73 -11.12
N ALA A 367 21.29 -12.97 -10.43
CA ALA A 367 20.71 -12.06 -9.45
C ALA A 367 21.74 -11.59 -8.41
N SER A 368 22.52 -12.53 -7.86
CA SER A 368 23.61 -12.23 -6.92
C SER A 368 24.70 -11.37 -7.56
N SER A 369 25.11 -11.67 -8.80
CA SER A 369 26.16 -10.93 -9.49
C SER A 369 25.73 -9.54 -9.96
N ALA A 370 24.44 -9.37 -10.27
CA ALA A 370 23.83 -8.13 -10.74
C ALA A 370 23.35 -7.24 -9.57
N GLY A 371 23.51 -7.68 -8.32
CA GLY A 371 23.08 -6.93 -7.14
C GLY A 371 21.57 -6.83 -6.98
N TRP A 372 20.81 -7.80 -7.51
CA TRP A 372 19.36 -7.84 -7.32
C TRP A 372 19.02 -8.09 -5.84
N PRO A 373 17.83 -7.62 -5.38
CA PRO A 373 17.30 -8.06 -4.10
C PRO A 373 17.16 -9.59 -4.05
N ARG A 374 17.25 -10.15 -2.83
CA ARG A 374 17.21 -11.61 -2.61
C ARG A 374 15.95 -12.21 -3.21
N LEU A 375 16.09 -13.25 -4.04
CA LEU A 375 14.96 -13.99 -4.57
C LEU A 375 14.47 -15.07 -3.58
N VAL A 376 13.16 -15.27 -3.54
CA VAL A 376 12.47 -16.33 -2.81
C VAL A 376 11.61 -17.12 -3.79
N TRP A 377 11.88 -18.41 -3.93
CA TRP A 377 11.31 -19.24 -4.97
C TRP A 377 10.02 -19.90 -4.51
N GLY A 378 8.92 -19.60 -5.21
CA GLY A 378 7.63 -20.25 -5.03
C GLY A 378 7.45 -21.40 -6.02
N LEU A 379 7.13 -22.59 -5.53
CA LEU A 379 6.97 -23.77 -6.39
C LEU A 379 5.51 -24.07 -6.75
N LEU A 380 4.58 -23.55 -5.96
CA LEU A 380 3.15 -23.71 -6.15
C LEU A 380 2.45 -22.51 -5.51
N ASP A 381 1.41 -21.99 -6.15
CA ASP A 381 0.67 -20.83 -5.66
C ASP A 381 -0.17 -21.17 -4.43
N ARG A 382 -1.01 -22.22 -4.52
CA ARG A 382 -1.97 -22.58 -3.47
C ARG A 382 -1.89 -24.05 -3.07
N ALA A 383 -2.09 -24.30 -1.79
CA ALA A 383 -2.17 -25.66 -1.24
C ALA A 383 -3.38 -26.45 -1.76
N SER A 384 -4.45 -25.78 -2.22
CA SER A 384 -5.63 -26.44 -2.82
C SER A 384 -5.28 -27.34 -4.02
N ASP A 385 -4.15 -27.09 -4.66
CA ASP A 385 -3.69 -27.82 -5.84
C ASP A 385 -2.73 -28.97 -5.47
N TRP A 386 -2.46 -29.20 -4.18
CA TRP A 386 -1.38 -30.08 -3.70
C TRP A 386 -1.49 -31.53 -4.16
N GLY A 387 -2.68 -32.13 -4.06
CA GLY A 387 -2.89 -33.56 -4.27
C GLY A 387 -2.34 -34.08 -5.60
N ASP A 388 -2.58 -33.36 -6.69
CA ASP A 388 -2.19 -33.77 -8.04
C ASP A 388 -0.69 -33.56 -8.33
N VAL A 389 -0.01 -32.71 -7.57
CA VAL A 389 1.34 -32.23 -7.88
C VAL A 389 2.38 -32.52 -6.81
N ARG A 390 1.96 -33.07 -5.67
CA ARG A 390 2.78 -33.40 -4.48
C ARG A 390 4.15 -33.97 -4.85
N GLY A 391 4.17 -35.11 -5.54
CA GLY A 391 5.43 -35.78 -5.89
C GLY A 391 6.38 -34.92 -6.74
N ARG A 392 5.83 -34.15 -7.70
CA ARG A 392 6.60 -33.24 -8.56
C ARG A 392 7.18 -32.07 -7.76
N ILE A 393 6.36 -31.42 -6.93
CA ILE A 393 6.78 -30.25 -6.15
C ILE A 393 7.82 -30.65 -5.09
N THR A 394 7.60 -31.74 -4.36
CA THR A 394 8.57 -32.24 -3.38
C THR A 394 9.90 -32.64 -4.04
N ALA A 395 9.87 -33.28 -5.22
CA ALA A 395 11.08 -33.60 -5.97
C ALA A 395 11.85 -32.34 -6.41
N ARG A 396 11.14 -31.28 -6.85
CA ARG A 396 11.73 -29.99 -7.21
C ARG A 396 12.34 -29.27 -6.01
N ALA A 397 11.63 -29.22 -4.88
CA ALA A 397 12.14 -28.63 -3.64
C ALA A 397 13.45 -29.31 -3.19
N ARG A 398 13.48 -30.65 -3.20
CA ARG A 398 14.70 -31.43 -2.88
C ARG A 398 15.83 -31.17 -3.88
N ALA A 399 15.53 -31.09 -5.17
CA ALA A 399 16.53 -30.80 -6.20
C ALA A 399 17.12 -29.38 -6.04
N LEU A 400 16.27 -28.39 -5.74
CA LEU A 400 16.69 -27.01 -5.46
C LEU A 400 17.59 -26.95 -4.22
N ASN A 401 17.19 -27.57 -3.11
CA ASN A 401 18.02 -27.67 -1.90
C ASN A 401 19.35 -28.37 -2.17
N ARG A 402 19.37 -29.42 -3.01
CA ARG A 402 20.60 -30.12 -3.38
C ARG A 402 21.55 -29.26 -4.23
N VAL A 403 21.01 -28.52 -5.20
CA VAL A 403 21.81 -27.74 -6.16
C VAL A 403 22.27 -26.41 -5.56
N MET A 404 21.42 -25.74 -4.78
CA MET A 404 21.70 -24.42 -4.21
C MET A 404 22.16 -24.44 -2.74
N GLY A 405 22.00 -25.57 -2.03
CA GLY A 405 22.34 -25.69 -0.61
C GLY A 405 21.53 -24.73 0.28
N TYR A 406 22.14 -24.22 1.35
CA TYR A 406 21.54 -23.22 2.27
C TYR A 406 21.13 -21.89 1.61
N ARG A 407 21.39 -21.70 0.31
CA ARG A 407 20.95 -20.53 -0.46
C ARG A 407 19.55 -20.69 -1.07
N ALA A 408 18.97 -21.89 -1.06
CA ALA A 408 17.62 -22.10 -1.56
C ALA A 408 16.59 -21.42 -0.64
N ASN A 409 16.33 -20.14 -0.88
CA ASN A 409 15.21 -19.44 -0.22
C ASN A 409 13.92 -19.88 -0.91
N MET A 410 13.11 -20.68 -0.24
CA MET A 410 11.84 -21.17 -0.79
C MET A 410 10.67 -20.78 0.10
N VAL A 411 9.56 -20.43 -0.53
CA VAL A 411 8.29 -20.14 0.14
C VAL A 411 7.29 -21.27 -0.12
N SER A 412 6.53 -21.64 0.91
CA SER A 412 5.44 -22.60 0.79
C SER A 412 4.37 -22.12 -0.20
N PRO A 413 3.51 -23.02 -0.70
CA PRO A 413 2.22 -22.59 -1.24
C PRO A 413 1.45 -21.78 -0.19
N LEU A 414 0.48 -20.97 -0.61
CA LEU A 414 -0.45 -20.32 0.30
C LEU A 414 -1.23 -21.39 1.07
N LEU A 415 -1.00 -21.47 2.38
CA LEU A 415 -1.63 -22.39 3.31
C LEU A 415 -2.87 -21.77 3.96
N SER A 416 -3.89 -22.59 4.16
CA SER A 416 -5.11 -22.36 4.96
C SER A 416 -5.13 -23.31 6.17
N ALA A 417 -6.10 -23.14 7.09
CA ALA A 417 -6.11 -23.84 8.38
C ALA A 417 -6.17 -25.40 8.32
N ASN A 418 -6.42 -26.00 7.16
CA ASN A 418 -6.59 -27.46 7.00
C ASN A 418 -5.51 -28.10 6.10
N ASP A 419 -4.36 -27.45 5.92
CA ASP A 419 -3.30 -27.89 5.00
C ASP A 419 -2.14 -28.62 5.72
N ASP A 420 -2.41 -29.31 6.84
CA ASP A 420 -1.38 -29.97 7.68
C ASP A 420 -0.51 -30.95 6.88
N GLU A 421 -1.09 -31.70 5.94
CA GLU A 421 -0.35 -32.63 5.07
C GLU A 421 0.72 -31.91 4.23
N VAL A 422 0.42 -30.70 3.76
CA VAL A 422 1.38 -29.88 2.98
C VAL A 422 2.54 -29.44 3.87
N VAL A 423 2.24 -29.10 5.13
CA VAL A 423 3.25 -28.71 6.12
C VAL A 423 4.18 -29.88 6.42
N GLU A 424 3.64 -31.06 6.68
CA GLU A 424 4.42 -32.27 6.94
C GLU A 424 5.35 -32.65 5.77
N ASP A 425 4.84 -32.58 4.54
CA ASP A 425 5.63 -32.93 3.35
C ASP A 425 6.77 -31.96 3.03
N LEU A 426 6.60 -30.69 3.42
CA LEU A 426 7.52 -29.60 3.11
C LEU A 426 8.37 -29.15 4.30
N ASP A 427 8.21 -29.76 5.48
CA ASP A 427 9.04 -29.48 6.65
C ASP A 427 10.52 -29.71 6.35
N GLY A 428 11.35 -28.79 6.84
CA GLY A 428 12.78 -28.75 6.55
C GLY A 428 13.16 -28.44 5.09
N LEU A 429 12.20 -28.35 4.17
CA LEU A 429 12.45 -27.94 2.79
C LEU A 429 12.23 -26.44 2.59
N MET A 430 11.26 -25.83 3.29
CA MET A 430 10.90 -24.42 3.12
C MET A 430 11.65 -23.48 4.08
N SER A 431 12.04 -22.31 3.57
CA SER A 431 12.63 -21.23 4.38
C SER A 431 11.58 -20.27 4.93
N VAL A 432 10.40 -20.24 4.29
CA VAL A 432 9.29 -19.37 4.62
C VAL A 432 7.98 -20.14 4.49
N TRP A 433 7.11 -20.01 5.49
CA TRP A 433 5.72 -20.42 5.43
C TRP A 433 4.84 -19.22 5.10
N LEU A 434 4.13 -19.27 3.96
CA LEU A 434 3.15 -18.27 3.56
C LEU A 434 1.74 -18.76 3.93
N VAL A 435 1.09 -18.04 4.85
CA VAL A 435 -0.14 -18.54 5.49
C VAL A 435 -1.25 -17.49 5.47
N SER A 436 -2.50 -17.91 5.28
CA SER A 436 -3.66 -17.02 5.34
C SER A 436 -4.00 -16.56 6.77
N ASP A 437 -4.91 -15.61 6.88
CA ASP A 437 -5.31 -14.99 8.15
C ASP A 437 -5.88 -15.99 9.18
N ASP A 438 -6.46 -17.11 8.74
CA ASP A 438 -7.06 -18.15 9.59
C ASP A 438 -6.04 -19.15 10.18
N VAL A 439 -4.81 -19.20 9.66
CA VAL A 439 -3.80 -20.16 10.12
C VAL A 439 -3.12 -19.68 11.41
N ARG A 440 -3.08 -20.53 12.43
CA ARG A 440 -2.26 -20.31 13.63
C ARG A 440 -0.93 -21.06 13.51
N PRO A 441 0.23 -20.37 13.45
CA PRO A 441 1.52 -21.05 13.28
C PRO A 441 1.86 -21.90 14.50
N ASP A 442 2.12 -23.18 14.25
CA ASP A 442 2.56 -24.15 15.23
C ASP A 442 4.09 -24.11 15.42
N GLU A 443 4.62 -25.03 16.23
CA GLU A 443 6.06 -25.12 16.51
C GLU A 443 6.88 -25.51 15.26
N THR A 444 6.32 -26.31 14.35
CA THR A 444 6.98 -26.73 13.11
C THR A 444 7.20 -25.53 12.20
N MET A 445 6.15 -24.75 11.95
CA MET A 445 6.24 -23.54 11.14
C MET A 445 7.24 -22.53 11.71
N ARG A 446 7.27 -22.39 13.04
CA ARG A 446 8.13 -21.43 13.76
C ARG A 446 9.62 -21.73 13.72
N ARG A 447 10.04 -22.88 13.18
CA ARG A 447 11.45 -23.15 12.88
C ARG A 447 11.98 -22.30 11.71
N SER A 448 11.06 -21.78 10.89
CA SER A 448 11.32 -20.92 9.73
C SER A 448 10.52 -19.61 9.86
N ALA A 449 10.75 -18.66 8.94
CA ALA A 449 9.99 -17.41 8.94
C ALA A 449 8.52 -17.68 8.55
N VAL A 450 7.58 -17.01 9.22
CA VAL A 450 6.15 -17.11 8.92
C VAL A 450 5.63 -15.81 8.35
N TRP A 451 5.33 -15.78 7.06
CA TRP A 451 4.74 -14.64 6.38
C TRP A 451 3.24 -14.81 6.25
N GLY A 452 2.49 -13.77 6.58
CA GLY A 452 1.04 -13.75 6.38
C GLY A 452 0.65 -13.34 4.96
N TYR A 453 -0.50 -13.82 4.53
CA TYR A 453 -1.19 -13.40 3.32
C TYR A 453 -2.57 -12.88 3.70
N THR A 454 -2.90 -11.69 3.20
CA THR A 454 -4.27 -11.18 3.27
C THR A 454 -4.69 -10.62 1.91
N ALA A 455 -6.00 -10.50 1.73
CA ALA A 455 -6.56 -9.93 0.52
C ALA A 455 -7.14 -8.54 0.85
N LEU A 456 -6.79 -7.55 0.04
CA LEU A 456 -7.30 -6.18 0.12
C LEU A 456 -7.69 -5.66 -1.28
N THR A 457 -8.71 -4.82 -1.29
CA THR A 457 -9.26 -4.17 -2.48
C THR A 457 -9.58 -2.71 -2.18
N GLN A 458 -9.95 -1.97 -3.22
CA GLN A 458 -10.54 -0.63 -3.17
C GLN A 458 -11.84 -0.54 -2.34
N ARG A 459 -12.33 -1.66 -1.81
CA ARG A 459 -13.56 -1.78 -1.01
C ARG A 459 -13.29 -1.91 0.48
N ASP A 460 -12.06 -2.24 0.84
CA ASP A 460 -11.63 -2.35 2.22
C ASP A 460 -11.50 -0.93 2.80
N SER A 461 -11.85 -0.76 4.07
CA SER A 461 -11.60 0.52 4.72
C SER A 461 -10.12 0.64 5.08
N ALA A 462 -9.65 1.88 5.09
CA ALA A 462 -8.33 2.26 5.59
C ALA A 462 -7.97 1.59 6.93
N GLY A 463 -8.87 1.65 7.91
CA GLY A 463 -8.64 1.06 9.24
C GLY A 463 -8.57 -0.47 9.23
N ALA A 464 -9.33 -1.13 8.35
CA ALA A 464 -9.26 -2.59 8.20
C ALA A 464 -7.93 -3.01 7.58
N ALA A 465 -7.47 -2.30 6.54
CA ALA A 465 -6.17 -2.53 5.92
C ALA A 465 -5.02 -2.30 6.91
N ARG A 466 -5.05 -1.16 7.63
CA ARG A 466 -4.08 -0.83 8.69
C ARG A 466 -3.97 -1.92 9.74
N MET A 467 -5.11 -2.37 10.28
CA MET A 467 -5.11 -3.43 11.29
C MET A 467 -4.57 -4.75 10.74
N LYS A 468 -4.94 -5.15 9.51
CA LYS A 468 -4.47 -6.41 8.89
C LYS A 468 -2.94 -6.44 8.73
N LEU A 469 -2.32 -5.34 8.27
CA LEU A 469 -0.88 -5.31 7.99
C LEU A 469 -0.03 -4.91 9.20
N GLY A 470 -0.54 -4.04 10.07
CA GLY A 470 0.16 -3.55 11.25
C GLY A 470 -0.02 -4.43 12.48
N PHE A 471 -0.81 -3.95 13.44
CA PHE A 471 -0.94 -4.60 14.76
C PHE A 471 -1.64 -5.97 14.72
N GLY A 472 -2.53 -6.23 13.76
CA GLY A 472 -3.15 -7.54 13.59
C GLY A 472 -2.13 -8.61 13.22
N ALA A 473 -1.29 -8.36 12.21
CA ALA A 473 -0.19 -9.24 11.85
C ALA A 473 0.82 -9.42 12.99
N TRP A 474 1.14 -8.35 13.72
CA TRP A 474 2.00 -8.41 14.90
C TRP A 474 1.44 -9.31 16.02
N ARG A 475 0.15 -9.17 16.34
CA ARG A 475 -0.57 -10.02 17.31
C ARG A 475 -0.67 -11.47 16.84
N ALA A 476 -0.85 -11.68 15.54
CA ALA A 476 -0.81 -13.01 14.90
C ALA A 476 0.61 -13.59 14.76
N GLN A 477 1.63 -12.86 15.25
CA GLN A 477 3.03 -13.29 15.24
C GLN A 477 3.54 -13.61 13.83
N ARG A 478 3.20 -12.75 12.87
CA ARG A 478 3.75 -12.80 11.50
C ARG A 478 5.09 -12.06 11.43
N ASP A 479 6.05 -12.69 10.78
CA ASP A 479 7.39 -12.17 10.47
C ASP A 479 7.45 -11.40 9.15
N GLY A 480 6.34 -11.32 8.43
CA GLY A 480 6.20 -10.67 7.12
C GLY A 480 4.73 -10.68 6.71
N MET A 481 4.33 -9.80 5.80
CA MET A 481 2.97 -9.75 5.30
C MET A 481 2.95 -9.49 3.81
N PHE A 482 2.13 -10.23 3.07
CA PHE A 482 1.89 -10.03 1.65
C PHE A 482 0.40 -9.77 1.40
N VAL A 483 0.11 -8.86 0.47
CA VAL A 483 -1.26 -8.51 0.10
C VAL A 483 -1.58 -8.84 -1.36
N TRP A 484 -2.72 -9.48 -1.59
CA TRP A 484 -3.36 -9.56 -2.92
C TRP A 484 -4.42 -8.45 -3.04
N ALA A 485 -4.33 -7.51 -3.98
CA ALA A 485 -3.25 -7.28 -4.94
C ALA A 485 -3.07 -5.77 -5.20
N TYR A 486 -1.93 -5.40 -5.79
CA TYR A 486 -1.62 -3.99 -6.06
C TYR A 486 -2.64 -3.33 -7.02
N ASN A 487 -2.83 -3.92 -8.21
CA ASN A 487 -3.62 -3.32 -9.28
C ASN A 487 -4.16 -4.36 -10.30
N TRP A 488 -4.77 -5.44 -9.80
CA TRP A 488 -5.26 -6.52 -10.67
C TRP A 488 -6.70 -6.24 -11.15
N SER A 489 -6.88 -5.98 -12.44
CA SER A 489 -8.17 -5.57 -13.04
C SER A 489 -9.02 -6.73 -13.59
N GLY A 490 -8.83 -7.96 -13.10
CA GLY A 490 -9.59 -9.11 -13.60
C GLY A 490 -9.44 -9.42 -15.10
N GLY A 491 -8.48 -8.80 -15.81
CA GLY A 491 -8.35 -8.86 -17.27
C GLY A 491 -9.06 -7.74 -18.04
N GLY A 492 -9.72 -6.81 -17.34
CA GLY A 492 -10.35 -5.60 -17.87
C GLY A 492 -9.54 -4.34 -17.63
N HIS A 493 -10.18 -3.18 -17.71
CA HIS A 493 -9.59 -1.87 -17.51
C HIS A 493 -9.64 -1.47 -16.03
N SER A 494 -8.51 -1.07 -15.44
CA SER A 494 -8.38 -0.80 -13.99
C SER A 494 -9.31 0.28 -13.41
N TRP A 495 -9.90 1.12 -14.26
CA TRP A 495 -10.87 2.14 -13.88
C TRP A 495 -12.34 1.72 -14.08
N ASN A 496 -12.60 0.50 -14.55
CA ASN A 496 -13.93 -0.03 -14.83
C ASN A 496 -14.11 -1.44 -14.26
N ASP A 497 -14.57 -1.51 -13.01
CA ASP A 497 -14.84 -2.77 -12.29
C ASP A 497 -15.95 -3.65 -12.93
N PHE A 498 -16.58 -3.21 -14.03
CA PHE A 498 -17.72 -3.86 -14.68
C PHE A 498 -17.42 -4.39 -16.08
N ASP A 499 -16.18 -4.29 -16.56
CA ASP A 499 -15.81 -4.71 -17.92
C ASP A 499 -15.22 -6.13 -18.01
N SER A 500 -14.98 -6.78 -16.87
CA SER A 500 -14.53 -8.17 -16.76
C SER A 500 -15.54 -9.08 -16.05
N PRO A 501 -15.57 -10.40 -16.35
CA PRO A 501 -16.30 -11.39 -15.54
C PRO A 501 -15.91 -11.36 -14.05
N ARG A 502 -14.67 -10.97 -13.73
CA ARG A 502 -14.14 -10.88 -12.36
C ARG A 502 -14.01 -9.41 -11.94
N MET A 503 -14.29 -9.11 -10.68
CA MET A 503 -14.11 -7.77 -10.11
C MET A 503 -12.63 -7.41 -10.03
N ASP A 504 -12.38 -6.11 -10.01
CA ASP A 504 -11.07 -5.51 -9.85
C ASP A 504 -10.60 -5.56 -8.39
N TRP A 505 -9.30 -5.70 -8.23
CA TRP A 505 -8.55 -5.67 -6.97
C TRP A 505 -7.50 -4.57 -7.09
N MET A 506 -7.93 -3.35 -6.78
CA MET A 506 -7.11 -2.14 -6.93
C MET A 506 -6.81 -1.56 -5.56
N LEU A 507 -5.53 -1.41 -5.23
CA LEU A 507 -5.09 -0.59 -4.11
C LEU A 507 -4.64 0.79 -4.59
N SER A 508 -4.13 0.87 -5.82
CA SER A 508 -3.67 2.12 -6.42
C SER A 508 -4.10 2.22 -7.89
N TYR A 509 -4.42 3.43 -8.33
CA TYR A 509 -4.89 3.71 -9.69
C TYR A 509 -3.90 4.60 -10.43
N ARG A 510 -3.36 4.11 -11.56
CA ARG A 510 -2.55 4.95 -12.44
C ARG A 510 -3.41 6.02 -13.12
N ASN A 511 -2.98 7.27 -13.01
CA ASN A 511 -3.55 8.45 -13.65
C ASN A 511 -2.93 8.65 -15.06
N LEU A 512 -3.53 9.54 -15.86
CA LEU A 512 -3.07 9.83 -17.23
C LEU A 512 -1.74 10.57 -17.31
N ASP A 513 -1.32 11.23 -16.23
CA ASP A 513 -0.05 11.97 -16.12
C ASP A 513 1.05 11.14 -15.43
N ASP A 514 0.90 9.81 -15.42
CA ASP A 514 1.78 8.86 -14.73
C ASP A 514 1.84 8.97 -13.20
N SER A 515 1.02 9.84 -12.60
CA SER A 515 0.82 9.84 -11.14
C SER A 515 -0.04 8.65 -10.71
N PHE A 516 -0.03 8.34 -9.42
CA PHE A 516 -0.91 7.34 -8.82
C PHE A 516 -1.89 8.00 -7.85
N LEU A 517 -3.11 7.47 -7.83
CA LEU A 517 -4.14 7.84 -6.88
C LEU A 517 -4.31 6.69 -5.89
N PRO A 518 -4.03 6.91 -4.60
CA PRO A 518 -4.20 5.87 -3.60
C PRO A 518 -5.70 5.66 -3.31
N THR A 519 -6.03 4.43 -2.93
CA THR A 519 -7.30 4.14 -2.26
C THR A 519 -7.17 4.40 -0.75
N PRO A 520 -8.28 4.61 -0.01
CA PRO A 520 -8.23 4.61 1.45
C PRO A 520 -7.59 3.34 2.02
N ALA A 521 -7.84 2.17 1.40
CA ALA A 521 -7.20 0.92 1.81
C ALA A 521 -5.68 0.97 1.67
N TRP A 522 -5.14 1.62 0.64
CA TRP A 522 -3.71 1.73 0.39
C TRP A 522 -3.00 2.67 1.35
N GLU A 523 -3.63 3.79 1.70
CA GLU A 523 -3.20 4.61 2.84
C GLU A 523 -3.22 3.80 4.13
N GLY A 524 -4.25 2.97 4.34
CA GLY A 524 -4.29 2.03 5.45
C GLY A 524 -3.12 1.04 5.47
N VAL A 525 -2.67 0.54 4.30
CA VAL A 525 -1.48 -0.31 4.20
C VAL A 525 -0.22 0.45 4.65
N ARG A 526 0.01 1.66 4.12
CA ARG A 526 1.16 2.51 4.49
C ARG A 526 1.22 2.71 6.01
N GLU A 527 0.09 3.12 6.58
CA GLU A 527 -0.07 3.38 8.01
C GLU A 527 0.11 2.12 8.87
N GLY A 528 -0.34 0.96 8.38
CA GLY A 528 -0.13 -0.33 9.06
C GLY A 528 1.35 -0.75 9.06
N ILE A 529 2.09 -0.41 8.02
CA ILE A 529 3.54 -0.64 7.98
C ILE A 529 4.25 0.32 8.93
N GLU A 530 3.83 1.59 8.98
CA GLU A 530 4.38 2.58 9.91
C GLU A 530 4.09 2.25 11.38
N ASP A 531 2.93 1.66 11.70
CA ASP A 531 2.66 1.10 13.04
C ASP A 531 3.77 0.14 13.52
N ARG A 532 4.40 -0.58 12.59
CA ARG A 532 5.49 -1.53 12.89
C ARG A 532 6.82 -0.80 13.10
N CYS A 533 7.00 0.37 12.50
CA CYS A 533 8.10 1.28 12.84
C CYS A 533 7.97 1.79 14.27
N TYR A 534 6.77 2.20 14.71
CA TYR A 534 6.54 2.64 16.10
C TYR A 534 6.94 1.58 17.12
N LEU A 535 6.50 0.33 16.92
CA LEU A 535 6.92 -0.80 17.77
C LEU A 535 8.43 -0.95 17.80
N ARG A 536 9.09 -0.86 16.63
CA ARG A 536 10.53 -1.03 16.51
C ARG A 536 11.31 0.08 17.20
N THR A 537 10.90 1.33 16.99
CA THR A 537 11.47 2.50 17.67
C THR A 537 11.34 2.35 19.17
N LEU A 538 10.15 1.97 19.66
CA LEU A 538 9.92 1.79 21.10
C LEU A 538 10.77 0.66 21.68
N TYR A 539 10.88 -0.51 21.02
CA TYR A 539 11.79 -1.58 21.47
C TYR A 539 13.25 -1.12 21.55
N GLN A 540 13.71 -0.29 20.60
CA GLN A 540 15.06 0.25 20.68
C GLN A 540 15.23 1.20 21.87
N LEU A 541 14.27 2.09 22.11
CA LEU A 541 14.31 3.03 23.22
C LEU A 541 14.30 2.29 24.57
N ILE A 542 13.46 1.26 24.70
CA ILE A 542 13.43 0.36 25.87
C ILE A 542 14.81 -0.28 26.09
N ASN A 543 15.42 -0.83 25.04
CA ASN A 543 16.74 -1.49 25.15
C ASN A 543 17.88 -0.51 25.47
N SER A 544 17.69 0.78 25.17
CA SER A 544 18.67 1.83 25.44
C SER A 544 18.41 2.57 26.76
N ALA A 545 17.29 2.27 27.42
CA ALA A 545 16.89 2.93 28.65
C ALA A 545 17.78 2.51 29.83
N PRO A 546 17.99 3.41 30.83
CA PRO A 546 18.69 3.05 32.05
C PRO A 546 18.04 1.86 32.78
N SER A 547 18.87 1.07 33.47
CA SER A 547 18.36 -0.04 34.29
C SER A 547 17.38 0.49 35.35
N GLY A 548 16.17 -0.08 35.39
CA GLY A 548 15.12 0.34 36.31
C GLY A 548 14.23 1.49 35.81
N SER A 549 14.35 1.91 34.53
CA SER A 549 13.41 2.86 33.90
C SER A 549 11.97 2.38 34.05
N ALA A 550 11.14 3.18 34.72
CA ALA A 550 9.73 2.89 34.92
C ALA A 550 8.98 2.91 33.58
N ALA A 551 9.25 3.92 32.74
CA ALA A 551 8.66 4.01 31.41
C ALA A 551 8.99 2.80 30.53
N ALA A 552 10.21 2.26 30.61
CA ALA A 552 10.60 1.07 29.86
C ALA A 552 9.84 -0.19 30.33
N ILE A 553 9.68 -0.35 31.65
CA ILE A 553 8.93 -1.48 32.24
C ILE A 553 7.46 -1.40 31.83
N ASP A 554 6.83 -0.23 31.97
CA ASP A 554 5.41 -0.03 31.64
C ASP A 554 5.16 -0.23 30.14
N ALA A 555 6.06 0.28 29.28
CA ALA A 555 5.98 0.09 27.84
C ALA A 555 6.05 -1.40 27.46
N LEU A 556 6.96 -2.17 28.06
CA LEU A 556 7.05 -3.62 27.83
C LEU A 556 5.77 -4.34 28.29
N GLN A 557 5.25 -4.00 29.47
CA GLN A 557 4.01 -4.59 29.97
C GLN A 557 2.81 -4.29 29.06
N PHE A 558 2.70 -3.05 28.56
CA PHE A 558 1.68 -2.68 27.58
C PHE A 558 1.79 -3.50 26.30
N ILE A 559 3.00 -3.56 25.71
CA ILE A 559 3.28 -4.33 24.49
C ILE A 559 2.89 -5.81 24.69
N GLU A 560 3.33 -6.43 25.77
CA GLU A 560 3.02 -7.83 26.08
C GLU A 560 1.52 -8.06 26.28
N THR A 561 0.84 -7.14 26.95
CA THR A 561 -0.60 -7.21 27.19
C THR A 561 -1.38 -7.12 25.88
N VAL A 562 -1.10 -6.10 25.07
CA VAL A 562 -1.79 -5.87 23.79
C VAL A 562 -1.41 -6.90 22.73
N ARG A 563 -0.23 -7.53 22.81
CA ARG A 563 0.14 -8.59 21.86
C ARG A 563 -0.68 -9.88 22.05
N ARG A 564 -1.20 -10.13 23.25
CA ARG A 564 -1.92 -11.38 23.57
C ARG A 564 -3.18 -11.51 22.70
N PRO A 565 -3.40 -12.66 22.03
CA PRO A 565 -4.62 -12.88 21.25
C PRO A 565 -5.92 -12.67 22.02
N ALA A 566 -5.92 -12.99 23.32
CA ALA A 566 -7.07 -12.87 24.22
C ALA A 566 -7.36 -11.45 24.72
N PHE A 567 -6.48 -10.47 24.50
CA PHE A 567 -6.70 -9.10 24.95
C PHE A 567 -7.84 -8.44 24.17
N ASP A 568 -8.85 -7.95 24.89
CA ASP A 568 -9.97 -7.20 24.32
C ASP A 568 -9.54 -5.78 23.95
N LEU A 569 -9.55 -5.49 22.65
CA LEU A 569 -9.18 -4.18 22.12
C LEU A 569 -10.13 -3.06 22.58
N ALA A 570 -11.35 -3.37 23.03
CA ALA A 570 -12.26 -2.37 23.58
C ALA A 570 -11.75 -1.79 24.92
N ALA A 571 -10.83 -2.47 25.61
CA ALA A 571 -10.22 -1.99 26.85
C ALA A 571 -9.08 -0.99 26.63
N LEU A 572 -8.63 -0.77 25.38
CA LEU A 572 -7.50 0.12 25.07
C LEU A 572 -7.62 1.52 25.68
N PRO A 573 -8.76 2.23 25.63
CA PRO A 573 -8.85 3.60 26.14
C PRO A 573 -8.46 3.75 27.62
N ALA A 574 -8.62 2.69 28.42
CA ALA A 574 -8.33 2.71 29.86
C ALA A 574 -6.86 2.51 30.20
N ILE A 575 -6.02 2.14 29.23
CA ILE A 575 -4.60 1.80 29.43
C ILE A 575 -3.66 2.64 28.56
N ILE A 576 -4.15 3.75 28.01
CA ILE A 576 -3.32 4.72 27.28
C ILE A 576 -2.57 5.57 28.32
N PRO A 577 -1.23 5.71 28.22
CA PRO A 577 -0.46 6.54 29.14
C PRO A 577 -0.85 8.02 29.00
N GLU A 578 -0.74 8.76 30.10
CA GLU A 578 -1.10 10.20 30.15
C GLU A 578 -0.31 11.05 29.16
N ALA A 579 0.97 10.71 28.93
CA ALA A 579 1.84 11.39 27.97
C ALA A 579 1.44 11.17 26.49
N ALA A 580 0.45 10.33 26.20
CA ALA A 580 0.04 10.05 24.83
C ALA A 580 -0.62 11.26 24.16
N PRO A 581 -0.14 11.65 22.96
CA PRO A 581 -0.64 12.84 22.26
C PRO A 581 -2.12 12.69 21.87
N GLN A 582 -2.81 13.79 21.58
CA GLN A 582 -4.19 13.72 21.11
C GLN A 582 -4.26 13.15 19.68
N SER A 583 -5.37 12.48 19.36
CA SER A 583 -5.63 11.99 18.00
C SER A 583 -7.12 11.81 17.76
N SER A 584 -7.58 12.18 16.56
CA SER A 584 -8.95 11.91 16.08
C SER A 584 -9.14 10.47 15.60
N ASP A 585 -8.08 9.65 15.52
CA ASP A 585 -8.19 8.24 15.19
C ASP A 585 -8.51 7.39 16.42
N SER A 586 -9.80 7.12 16.61
CA SER A 586 -10.33 6.26 17.67
C SER A 586 -10.36 4.77 17.30
N SER A 587 -9.78 4.36 16.17
CA SER A 587 -9.68 2.95 15.82
C SER A 587 -8.77 2.20 16.79
N PRO A 588 -8.93 0.86 16.96
CA PRO A 588 -8.01 0.09 17.78
C PRO A 588 -6.53 0.25 17.39
N ALA A 589 -6.23 0.36 16.09
CA ALA A 589 -4.86 0.60 15.63
C ALA A 589 -4.37 2.00 16.02
N GLY A 590 -5.19 3.04 15.86
CA GLY A 590 -4.91 4.40 16.30
C GLY A 590 -4.65 4.50 17.79
N LEU A 591 -5.48 3.85 18.62
CA LEU A 591 -5.31 3.82 20.08
C LEU A 591 -4.02 3.10 20.51
N ILE A 592 -3.64 2.01 19.83
CA ILE A 592 -2.35 1.35 20.10
C ILE A 592 -1.20 2.29 19.71
N ARG A 593 -1.19 2.86 18.49
CA ARG A 593 -0.12 3.79 18.06
C ARG A 593 -0.01 4.97 19.02
N ARG A 594 -1.14 5.56 19.44
CA ARG A 594 -1.20 6.65 20.41
C ARG A 594 -0.54 6.27 21.73
N ALA A 595 -0.81 5.07 22.25
CA ALA A 595 -0.14 4.59 23.46
C ALA A 595 1.37 4.40 23.27
N LEU A 596 1.80 3.82 22.13
CA LEU A 596 3.23 3.69 21.81
C LEU A 596 3.92 5.06 21.72
N ALA A 597 3.26 6.05 21.12
CA ALA A 597 3.75 7.43 21.05
C ALA A 597 3.93 8.04 22.46
N GLY A 598 2.98 7.83 23.37
CA GLY A 598 3.11 8.26 24.76
C GLY A 598 4.32 7.64 25.47
N TYR A 599 4.59 6.35 25.26
CA TYR A 599 5.79 5.71 25.82
C TYR A 599 7.09 6.23 25.17
N ILE A 600 7.08 6.53 23.87
CA ILE A 600 8.22 7.18 23.18
C ILE A 600 8.52 8.54 23.82
N ILE A 601 7.48 9.35 24.08
CA ILE A 601 7.62 10.65 24.75
C ILE A 601 8.22 10.48 26.15
N SER A 602 7.66 9.59 26.98
CA SER A 602 8.15 9.36 28.34
C SER A 602 9.61 8.88 28.37
N LEU A 603 9.98 7.95 27.49
CA LEU A 603 11.36 7.45 27.41
C LEU A 603 12.35 8.49 26.89
N ALA A 604 11.94 9.34 25.95
CA ALA A 604 12.78 10.43 25.48
C ALA A 604 13.05 11.46 26.60
N ALA A 605 12.05 11.75 27.44
CA ALA A 605 12.21 12.64 28.58
C ALA A 605 13.18 12.10 29.64
N GLU A 606 13.19 10.78 29.89
CA GLU A 606 14.16 10.15 30.82
C GLU A 606 15.61 10.15 30.28
N GLN A 607 15.80 10.21 28.96
CA GLN A 607 17.12 10.17 28.31
C GLN A 607 17.75 11.55 28.11
N GLN A 608 17.00 12.64 28.28
CA GLN A 608 17.60 13.97 28.29
C GLN A 608 18.46 14.12 29.56
N PRO A 609 19.75 14.51 29.43
CA PRO A 609 20.55 14.77 30.60
C PRO A 609 19.88 15.90 31.41
N PHE A 610 19.75 15.70 32.72
CA PHE A 610 19.41 16.78 33.64
C PHE A 610 20.35 17.94 33.34
N ASP A 611 19.84 19.00 32.72
CA ASP A 611 20.56 20.26 32.63
C ASP A 611 20.58 20.80 34.06
N SER A 612 21.64 20.48 34.78
CA SER A 612 21.87 21.00 36.13
C SER A 612 22.17 22.48 35.98
N GLY A 613 21.11 23.28 35.95
CA GLY A 613 21.19 24.72 35.94
C GLY A 613 22.21 25.21 36.98
N ARG A 614 23.22 25.89 36.48
CA ARG A 614 24.14 26.73 37.26
C ARG A 614 24.12 28.13 36.69
#